data_AF-A0A7Z9WZW4-F1
#
_entry.id   AF-A0A7Z9WZW4-F1
#
_cell.length_a   1.000
_cell.length_b   1.000
_cell.length_c   1.000
_cell.angle_alpha   90.00
_cell.angle_beta   90.00
_cell.angle_gamma   90.00
#
_symmetry.space_group_name_H-M   'P 1'
#
loop_
_entity.id
_entity.type
_entity.pdbx_description
1 polymer ?
#
loop_
_entity_poly.entity_id
_entity_poly.type
_entity_poly.pdbx_seq_one_letter_code
_entity_poly.pdbx_strand_id
1 'polypeptide(L)'
;MNYKAFFTSLLFLLVTGTLSFAATDKQSITMTLPNSVVKEAIAKSLPLNFPINSEALLGSIAIDKIENLQFKANTLSGHVTLTGHKLNIVTSIAGHDLRMKIGSLTMSFQCDATTRFDSASQTLFIKPVITNLQSTDESKTSVASTIALLFNNREFPLQIEKLKPIVADMGNKFLTISMNITTIKLHPDSLLLSLRPIIESSPKKK
;
A
#
# COMPACT_ATOMS: atom_id res chain seq x y z
N MET A 1 40.15 -49.04 48.42
CA MET A 1 40.45 -48.33 47.15
C MET A 1 39.16 -48.29 46.33
N ASN A 2 38.57 -47.18 45.89
CA ASN A 2 38.85 -45.76 45.98
C ASN A 2 37.51 -44.99 45.93
N TYR A 3 37.30 -44.09 46.89
CA TYR A 3 36.36 -42.97 46.84
C TYR A 3 36.82 -41.99 45.75
N LYS A 4 35.89 -41.38 44.98
CA LYS A 4 35.97 -40.01 44.38
C LYS A 4 35.19 -39.78 43.07
N ALA A 5 34.46 -40.76 42.52
CA ALA A 5 33.77 -40.55 41.23
C ALA A 5 32.27 -40.24 41.33
N PHE A 6 31.74 -39.89 42.51
CA PHE A 6 30.32 -39.60 42.73
C PHE A 6 29.96 -38.11 42.81
N PHE A 7 30.85 -37.15 42.52
CA PHE A 7 30.55 -35.75 42.90
C PHE A 7 30.93 -34.63 41.92
N THR A 8 31.50 -34.94 40.75
CA THR A 8 32.05 -33.91 39.84
C THR A 8 31.34 -33.79 38.49
N SER A 9 30.21 -34.46 38.27
CA SER A 9 29.41 -34.28 37.04
C SER A 9 28.00 -33.73 37.29
N LEU A 10 27.71 -33.26 38.52
CA LEU A 10 26.47 -32.56 38.90
C LEU A 10 26.67 -31.03 39.00
N LEU A 11 27.89 -30.54 38.75
CA LEU A 11 28.30 -29.16 39.01
C LEU A 11 28.99 -28.48 37.81
N PHE A 12 28.65 -28.89 36.59
CA PHE A 12 29.04 -28.15 35.39
C PHE A 12 27.79 -27.81 34.58
N LEU A 13 27.46 -26.53 34.62
CA LEU A 13 26.59 -25.83 33.69
C LEU A 13 25.07 -25.98 33.86
N LEU A 14 24.65 -25.78 35.09
CA LEU A 14 23.45 -25.03 35.46
C LEU A 14 23.49 -23.53 35.02
N VAL A 15 24.23 -23.15 33.97
CA VAL A 15 24.48 -21.73 33.60
C VAL A 15 24.52 -21.53 32.08
N THR A 16 23.61 -22.13 31.33
CA THR A 16 23.09 -21.49 30.11
C THR A 16 21.74 -20.89 30.47
N GLY A 17 21.78 -19.91 31.37
CA GLY A 17 20.67 -18.98 31.55
C GLY A 17 20.49 -18.30 30.20
N THR A 18 19.47 -18.71 29.46
CA THR A 18 18.95 -17.92 28.35
C THR A 18 18.52 -16.60 28.97
N LEU A 19 19.37 -15.59 28.84
CA LEU A 19 18.98 -14.20 28.98
C LEU A 19 17.97 -13.95 27.87
N SER A 20 16.72 -14.30 28.12
CA SER A 20 15.59 -13.74 27.41
C SER A 20 15.57 -12.27 27.76
N PHE A 21 16.34 -11.48 27.02
CA PHE A 21 16.11 -10.06 26.91
C PHE A 21 14.72 -9.93 26.31
N ALA A 22 13.71 -9.80 27.18
CA ALA A 22 12.43 -9.25 26.79
C ALA A 22 12.74 -7.84 26.29
N ALA A 23 12.96 -7.72 24.97
CA ALA A 23 12.99 -6.44 24.31
C ALA A 23 11.73 -5.72 24.76
N THR A 24 11.89 -4.57 25.41
CA THR A 24 10.78 -3.71 25.78
C THR A 24 10.17 -3.23 24.47
N ASP A 25 9.23 -4.01 23.93
CA ASP A 25 8.52 -3.65 22.72
C ASP A 25 7.73 -2.40 23.08
N LYS A 26 8.18 -1.26 22.55
CA LYS A 26 7.51 0.02 22.74
C LYS A 26 6.06 -0.18 22.31
N GLN A 27 5.12 -0.05 23.24
CA GLN A 27 3.70 -0.27 22.99
C GLN A 27 3.27 0.50 21.74
N SER A 28 2.68 -0.21 20.77
CA SER A 28 2.18 0.38 19.54
C SER A 28 0.94 1.21 19.81
N ILE A 29 0.84 2.39 19.19
CA ILE A 29 -0.38 3.19 19.15
C ILE A 29 -1.21 2.69 17.98
N THR A 30 -2.51 2.47 18.18
CA THR A 30 -3.43 2.15 17.09
C THR A 30 -4.23 3.39 16.71
N MET A 31 -4.17 3.78 15.45
CA MET A 31 -5.03 4.80 14.86
C MET A 31 -6.10 4.12 14.01
N THR A 32 -7.36 4.41 14.31
CA THR A 32 -8.52 3.89 13.60
C THR A 32 -9.10 5.00 12.74
N LEU A 33 -9.10 4.81 11.42
CA LEU A 33 -9.73 5.71 10.47
C LEU A 33 -11.07 5.12 10.02
N PRO A 34 -12.20 5.77 10.26
CA PRO A 34 -13.50 5.30 9.77
C PRO A 34 -13.52 5.19 8.25
N ASN A 35 -14.22 4.20 7.71
CA ASN A 35 -14.31 4.00 6.26
C ASN A 35 -14.88 5.24 5.53
N SER A 36 -15.73 6.04 6.17
CA SER A 36 -16.30 7.27 5.61
C SER A 36 -15.21 8.30 5.32
N VAL A 37 -14.27 8.48 6.26
CA VAL A 37 -13.13 9.40 6.11
C VAL A 37 -12.22 8.93 4.97
N VAL A 38 -11.93 7.62 4.89
CA VAL A 38 -11.08 7.07 3.83
C VAL A 38 -11.76 7.19 2.46
N LYS A 39 -13.07 6.89 2.37
CA LYS A 39 -13.86 7.06 1.15
C LYS A 39 -13.90 8.50 0.68
N GLU A 40 -14.07 9.45 1.60
CA GLU A 40 -14.06 10.88 1.28
C GLU A 40 -12.68 11.32 0.77
N ALA A 41 -11.60 10.87 1.42
CA ALA A 41 -10.24 11.16 0.98
C ALA A 41 -9.96 10.60 -0.43
N ILE A 42 -10.40 9.37 -0.71
CA ILE A 42 -10.29 8.77 -2.05
C ILE A 42 -11.13 9.55 -3.07
N ALA A 43 -12.38 9.90 -2.74
CA ALA A 43 -13.23 10.65 -3.65
C ALA A 43 -12.63 12.03 -4.00
N LYS A 44 -12.00 12.70 -3.01
CA LYS A 44 -11.34 14.00 -3.19
C LYS A 44 -10.00 13.93 -3.92
N SER A 45 -9.38 12.74 -4.02
CA SER A 45 -8.13 12.58 -4.76
C SER A 45 -8.35 12.25 -6.25
N LEU A 46 -9.59 11.93 -6.65
CA LEU A 46 -9.94 11.69 -8.05
C LEU A 46 -10.13 13.02 -8.83
N PRO A 47 -9.81 13.04 -10.14
CA PRO A 47 -9.29 11.94 -10.94
C PRO A 47 -7.80 11.65 -10.69
N LEU A 48 -7.42 10.37 -10.72
CA LEU A 48 -6.03 9.93 -10.57
C LEU A 48 -5.44 9.57 -11.93
N ASN A 49 -4.45 10.33 -12.37
CA ASN A 49 -3.76 10.12 -13.64
C ASN A 49 -2.58 9.16 -13.48
N PHE A 50 -2.49 8.17 -14.36
CA PHE A 50 -1.37 7.24 -14.42
C PHE A 50 -0.73 7.30 -15.82
N PRO A 51 0.60 7.41 -15.92
CA PRO A 51 1.29 7.20 -17.18
C PRO A 51 1.18 5.72 -17.57
N ILE A 52 0.98 5.45 -18.85
CA ILE A 52 1.03 4.08 -19.37
C ILE A 52 2.51 3.71 -19.55
N ASN A 53 3.00 2.79 -18.71
CA ASN A 53 4.36 2.26 -18.79
C ASN A 53 4.38 0.97 -19.64
N SER A 54 4.03 1.07 -20.92
CA SER A 54 4.00 -0.06 -21.86
C SER A 54 4.56 0.36 -23.21
N GLU A 55 5.40 -0.48 -23.81
CA GLU A 55 5.87 -0.26 -25.19
C GLU A 55 4.75 -0.48 -26.22
N ALA A 56 3.80 -1.36 -25.91
CA ALA A 56 2.70 -1.70 -26.81
C ALA A 56 1.54 -0.70 -26.78
N LEU A 57 1.47 0.17 -25.75
CA LEU A 57 0.38 1.12 -25.57
C LEU A 57 0.91 2.47 -25.09
N LEU A 58 0.64 3.52 -25.86
CA LEU A 58 0.99 4.91 -25.54
C LEU A 58 -0.27 5.72 -25.23
N GLY A 59 -0.13 6.74 -24.39
CA GLY A 59 -1.21 7.65 -24.00
C GLY A 59 -1.23 7.87 -22.50
N SER A 60 -2.38 8.32 -21.98
CA SER A 60 -2.62 8.46 -20.55
C SER A 60 -3.93 7.83 -20.15
N ILE A 61 -4.01 7.40 -18.91
CA ILE A 61 -5.19 6.80 -18.29
C ILE A 61 -5.49 7.55 -17.01
N ALA A 62 -6.77 7.78 -16.74
CA ALA A 62 -7.25 8.43 -15.54
C ALA A 62 -8.32 7.56 -14.90
N ILE A 63 -8.19 7.29 -13.60
CA ILE A 63 -9.31 6.78 -12.82
C ILE A 63 -10.18 7.99 -12.49
N ASP A 64 -11.37 8.05 -13.07
CA ASP A 64 -12.27 9.20 -12.91
C ASP A 64 -13.18 9.03 -11.72
N LYS A 65 -13.62 7.78 -11.47
CA LYS A 65 -14.63 7.49 -10.46
C LYS A 65 -14.39 6.12 -9.83
N ILE A 66 -14.63 6.04 -8.52
CA ILE A 66 -14.74 4.79 -7.77
C ILE A 66 -16.06 4.84 -7.01
N GLU A 67 -16.95 3.92 -7.34
CA GLU A 67 -18.29 3.81 -6.77
C GLU A 67 -18.40 2.57 -5.90
N ASN A 68 -19.33 2.60 -4.94
CA ASN A 68 -19.64 1.48 -4.07
C ASN A 68 -18.39 0.90 -3.39
N LEU A 69 -17.43 1.77 -3.02
CA LEU A 69 -16.20 1.34 -2.36
C LEU A 69 -16.54 0.66 -1.02
N GLN A 70 -16.11 -0.58 -0.89
CA GLN A 70 -16.30 -1.42 0.28
C GLN A 70 -14.95 -1.90 0.80
N PHE A 71 -14.83 -1.88 2.12
CA PHE A 71 -13.68 -2.41 2.81
C PHE A 71 -14.08 -3.80 3.29
N LYS A 72 -13.22 -4.78 3.06
CA LYS A 72 -13.32 -6.14 3.58
C LYS A 72 -11.97 -6.48 4.20
N ALA A 73 -11.88 -7.61 4.90
CA ALA A 73 -10.60 -8.07 5.43
C ALA A 73 -9.55 -8.14 4.29
N ASN A 74 -8.54 -7.25 4.37
CA ASN A 74 -7.44 -7.11 3.41
C ASN A 74 -7.82 -6.86 1.94
N THR A 75 -9.08 -6.51 1.66
CA THR A 75 -9.58 -6.32 0.28
C THR A 75 -10.40 -5.04 0.18
N LEU A 76 -10.15 -4.27 -0.88
CA LEU A 76 -10.94 -3.13 -1.31
C LEU A 76 -11.76 -3.55 -2.53
N SER A 77 -13.08 -3.47 -2.45
CA SER A 77 -13.98 -3.78 -3.57
C SER A 77 -14.65 -2.50 -4.05
N GLY A 78 -14.82 -2.32 -5.35
CA GLY A 78 -15.56 -1.19 -5.90
C GLY A 78 -15.76 -1.25 -7.41
N HIS A 79 -16.66 -0.41 -7.92
CA HIS A 79 -16.87 -0.21 -9.34
C HIS A 79 -16.03 0.99 -9.80
N VAL A 80 -15.15 0.79 -10.76
CA VAL A 80 -14.17 1.79 -11.20
C VAL A 80 -14.54 2.25 -12.61
N THR A 81 -14.56 3.57 -12.83
CA THR A 81 -14.62 4.16 -14.17
C THR A 81 -13.26 4.76 -14.51
N LEU A 82 -12.76 4.40 -15.69
CA LEU A 82 -11.46 4.82 -16.21
C LEU A 82 -11.64 5.42 -17.60
N THR A 83 -10.96 6.53 -17.85
CA THR A 83 -10.84 7.12 -19.19
C THR A 83 -9.40 7.09 -19.67
N GLY A 84 -9.21 6.65 -20.91
CA GLY A 84 -7.96 6.75 -21.64
C GLY A 84 -7.99 7.90 -22.64
N HIS A 85 -6.89 8.64 -22.74
CA HIS A 85 -6.74 9.79 -23.64
C HIS A 85 -5.53 9.61 -24.56
N LYS A 86 -5.71 10.00 -25.82
CA LYS A 86 -4.68 9.92 -26.87
C LYS A 86 -4.02 8.53 -26.94
N LEU A 87 -4.83 7.49 -26.80
CA LEU A 87 -4.38 6.11 -26.82
C LEU A 87 -3.89 5.72 -28.22
N ASN A 88 -2.72 5.07 -28.27
CA ASN A 88 -2.16 4.49 -29.48
C ASN A 88 -1.62 3.09 -29.18
N ILE A 89 -1.93 2.12 -30.03
CA ILE A 89 -1.30 0.81 -29.98
C ILE A 89 -0.06 0.84 -30.87
N VAL A 90 1.06 0.35 -30.34
CA VAL A 90 2.31 0.19 -31.08
C VAL A 90 2.59 -1.30 -31.22
N THR A 91 2.80 -1.75 -32.45
CA THR A 91 3.14 -3.13 -32.77
C THR A 91 4.15 -3.15 -33.91
N SER A 92 4.91 -4.23 -34.07
CA SER A 92 5.86 -4.39 -35.18
C SER A 92 5.48 -5.59 -36.02
N ILE A 93 5.33 -5.41 -37.32
CA ILE A 93 5.01 -6.48 -38.28
C ILE A 93 6.07 -6.46 -39.38
N ALA A 94 6.77 -7.58 -39.56
CA ALA A 94 7.85 -7.72 -40.54
C ALA A 94 8.90 -6.59 -40.46
N GLY A 95 9.30 -6.21 -39.24
CA GLY A 95 10.29 -5.16 -38.98
C GLY A 95 9.78 -3.73 -39.20
N HIS A 96 8.49 -3.54 -39.44
CA HIS A 96 7.87 -2.22 -39.56
C HIS A 96 7.01 -1.92 -38.34
N ASP A 97 7.27 -0.79 -37.70
CA ASP A 97 6.47 -0.33 -36.58
C ASP A 97 5.17 0.32 -37.06
N LEU A 98 4.06 -0.25 -36.62
CA LEU A 98 2.72 0.25 -36.85
C LEU A 98 2.23 0.96 -35.58
N ARG A 99 1.80 2.21 -35.75
CA ARG A 99 1.13 2.98 -34.70
C ARG A 99 -0.32 3.20 -35.07
N MET A 100 -1.22 2.53 -34.36
CA MET A 100 -2.65 2.67 -34.55
C MET A 100 -3.23 3.64 -33.53
N LYS A 101 -3.85 4.72 -34.02
CA LYS A 101 -4.50 5.72 -33.17
C LYS A 101 -5.88 5.23 -32.73
N ILE A 102 -6.06 5.02 -31.43
CA ILE A 102 -7.36 4.66 -30.83
C ILE A 102 -8.15 5.91 -30.43
N GLY A 103 -7.45 6.96 -30.00
CA GLY A 103 -8.07 8.21 -29.54
C GLY A 103 -8.44 8.14 -28.06
N SER A 104 -9.73 8.24 -27.75
CA SER A 104 -10.23 8.18 -26.37
C SER A 104 -11.11 6.96 -26.16
N LEU A 105 -11.10 6.46 -24.93
CA LEU A 105 -11.84 5.28 -24.51
C LEU A 105 -12.31 5.48 -23.07
N THR A 106 -13.58 5.20 -22.80
CA THR A 106 -14.08 5.09 -21.42
C THR A 106 -14.47 3.64 -21.18
N MET A 107 -14.08 3.13 -20.01
CA MET A 107 -14.41 1.79 -19.57
C MET A 107 -14.78 1.81 -18.09
N SER A 108 -15.60 0.86 -17.69
CA SER A 108 -15.94 0.63 -16.30
C SER A 108 -15.82 -0.85 -15.96
N PHE A 109 -15.47 -1.17 -14.72
CA PHE A 109 -15.28 -2.55 -14.29
C PHE A 109 -15.45 -2.70 -12.79
N GLN A 110 -15.76 -3.92 -12.36
CA GLN A 110 -15.66 -4.31 -10.97
C GLN A 110 -14.19 -4.60 -10.63
N CYS A 111 -13.71 -4.04 -9.52
CA CYS A 111 -12.35 -4.22 -9.05
C CYS A 111 -12.35 -4.73 -7.61
N ASP A 112 -11.64 -5.84 -7.38
CA ASP A 112 -11.30 -6.33 -6.05
C ASP A 112 -9.79 -6.24 -5.88
N ALA A 113 -9.32 -5.35 -5.02
CA ALA A 113 -7.90 -5.10 -4.79
C ALA A 113 -7.46 -5.61 -3.42
N THR A 114 -6.48 -6.51 -3.42
CA THR A 114 -5.80 -6.92 -2.19
C THR A 114 -4.74 -5.90 -1.81
N THR A 115 -4.47 -5.76 -0.52
CA THR A 115 -3.44 -4.83 -0.03
C THR A 115 -2.39 -5.53 0.82
N ARG A 116 -1.16 -5.03 0.74
CA ARG A 116 -0.02 -5.48 1.55
C ARG A 116 0.84 -4.28 1.90
N PHE A 117 1.14 -4.09 3.18
CA PHE A 117 2.00 -3.01 3.64
C PHE A 117 3.41 -3.53 3.91
N ASP A 118 4.41 -2.86 3.33
CA ASP A 118 5.81 -3.04 3.67
C ASP A 118 6.25 -1.91 4.60
N SER A 119 6.52 -2.24 5.86
CA SER A 119 6.91 -1.27 6.87
C SER A 119 8.38 -0.81 6.73
N ALA A 120 9.24 -1.57 6.06
CA ALA A 120 10.63 -1.17 5.84
C ALA A 120 10.70 -0.05 4.79
N SER A 121 9.98 -0.22 3.67
CA SER A 121 9.90 0.79 2.61
C SER A 121 8.82 1.85 2.85
N GLN A 122 7.95 1.67 3.84
CA GLN A 122 6.74 2.48 4.06
C GLN A 122 5.84 2.54 2.81
N THR A 123 5.72 1.42 2.10
CA THR A 123 4.96 1.33 0.84
C THR A 123 3.74 0.44 1.05
N LEU A 124 2.56 0.96 0.68
CA LEU A 124 1.34 0.17 0.57
C LEU A 124 1.23 -0.36 -0.86
N PHE A 125 1.34 -1.66 -1.05
CA PHE A 125 1.11 -2.31 -2.32
C PHE A 125 -0.37 -2.61 -2.49
N ILE A 126 -0.93 -2.20 -3.62
CA ILE A 126 -2.31 -2.47 -4.02
C ILE A 126 -2.28 -3.37 -5.24
N LYS A 127 -2.95 -4.51 -5.17
CA LYS A 127 -2.98 -5.49 -6.25
C LYS A 127 -4.42 -5.73 -6.70
N PRO A 128 -4.87 -5.04 -7.78
CA PRO A 128 -6.24 -5.14 -8.26
C PRO A 128 -6.46 -6.42 -9.07
N VAL A 129 -7.68 -6.94 -8.95
CA VAL A 129 -8.25 -7.98 -9.80
C VAL A 129 -9.48 -7.39 -10.47
N ILE A 130 -9.44 -7.32 -11.81
CA ILE A 130 -10.50 -6.71 -12.61
C ILE A 130 -11.47 -7.78 -13.09
N THR A 131 -12.77 -7.53 -12.94
CA THR A 131 -13.87 -8.37 -13.41
C THR A 131 -14.97 -7.51 -14.02
N ASN A 132 -15.89 -8.13 -14.77
CA ASN A 132 -17.06 -7.44 -15.35
C ASN A 132 -16.70 -6.16 -16.14
N LEU A 133 -15.69 -6.26 -17.00
CA LEU A 133 -15.26 -5.14 -17.83
C LEU A 133 -16.35 -4.76 -18.84
N GLN A 134 -16.68 -3.47 -18.87
CA GLN A 134 -17.61 -2.85 -19.79
C GLN A 134 -16.90 -1.68 -20.49
N SER A 135 -17.03 -1.59 -21.80
CA SER A 135 -16.60 -0.42 -22.55
C SER A 135 -17.82 0.34 -23.04
N THR A 136 -17.75 1.67 -23.05
CA THR A 136 -18.81 2.51 -23.63
C THR A 136 -18.86 2.41 -25.16
N ASP A 137 -17.82 1.84 -25.78
CA ASP A 137 -17.67 1.72 -27.23
C ASP A 137 -17.33 0.25 -27.57
N GLU A 138 -18.32 -0.50 -28.05
CA GLU A 138 -18.16 -1.93 -28.36
C GLU A 138 -17.00 -2.19 -29.34
N SER A 139 -16.74 -1.26 -30.26
CA SER A 139 -15.66 -1.37 -31.23
C SER A 139 -14.26 -1.32 -30.60
N LYS A 140 -14.15 -0.83 -29.36
CA LYS A 140 -12.89 -0.68 -28.61
C LYS A 140 -12.76 -1.68 -27.46
N THR A 141 -13.64 -2.68 -27.38
CA THR A 141 -13.62 -3.70 -26.31
C THR A 141 -12.28 -4.42 -26.19
N SER A 142 -11.61 -4.73 -27.32
CA SER A 142 -10.28 -5.36 -27.33
C SER A 142 -9.18 -4.45 -26.77
N VAL A 143 -9.30 -3.13 -26.97
CA VAL A 143 -8.38 -2.16 -26.38
C VAL A 143 -8.65 -2.02 -24.89
N ALA A 144 -9.93 -2.00 -24.49
CA ALA A 144 -10.33 -1.96 -23.09
C ALA A 144 -9.79 -3.17 -22.32
N SER A 145 -9.89 -4.38 -22.89
CA SER A 145 -9.34 -5.59 -22.26
C SER A 145 -7.81 -5.54 -22.15
N THR A 146 -7.13 -5.04 -23.19
CA THR A 146 -5.66 -4.85 -23.16
C THR A 146 -5.25 -3.88 -22.05
N ILE A 147 -5.98 -2.78 -21.87
CA ILE A 147 -5.72 -1.82 -20.78
C ILE A 147 -5.99 -2.47 -19.43
N ALA A 148 -7.09 -3.21 -19.27
CA ALA A 148 -7.39 -3.91 -18.02
C ALA A 148 -6.27 -4.88 -17.62
N LEU A 149 -5.65 -5.58 -18.59
CA LEU A 149 -4.51 -6.46 -18.35
C LEU A 149 -3.26 -5.74 -17.82
N LEU A 150 -3.11 -4.43 -18.07
CA LEU A 150 -1.99 -3.64 -17.51
C LEU A 150 -2.12 -3.44 -16.00
N PHE A 151 -3.33 -3.59 -15.45
CA PHE A 151 -3.59 -3.48 -14.01
C PHE A 151 -3.76 -4.82 -13.34
N ASN A 152 -4.41 -5.76 -14.02
CA ASN A 152 -4.84 -7.00 -13.42
C ASN A 152 -3.65 -7.80 -12.86
N ASN A 153 -3.74 -8.17 -11.58
CA ASN A 153 -2.76 -8.99 -10.89
C ASN A 153 -1.35 -8.37 -10.77
N ARG A 154 -1.20 -7.06 -10.99
CA ARG A 154 0.06 -6.32 -10.81
C ARG A 154 0.04 -5.51 -9.51
N GLU A 155 1.16 -5.45 -8.81
CA GLU A 155 1.28 -4.62 -7.61
C GLU A 155 1.55 -3.15 -8.00
N PHE A 156 0.75 -2.25 -7.44
CA PHE A 156 0.93 -0.81 -7.55
C PHE A 156 1.45 -0.28 -6.21
N PRO A 157 2.70 0.23 -6.17
CA PRO A 157 3.25 0.79 -4.95
C PRO A 157 2.66 2.18 -4.69
N LEU A 158 2.05 2.37 -3.52
CA LEU A 158 1.69 3.66 -2.98
C LEU A 158 2.66 3.99 -1.85
N GLN A 159 3.58 4.92 -2.11
CA GLN A 159 4.49 5.40 -1.08
C GLN A 159 3.73 6.19 -0.04
N ILE A 160 3.81 5.77 1.22
CA ILE A 160 3.21 6.51 2.33
C ILE A 160 4.26 7.48 2.86
N GLU A 161 3.93 8.76 2.83
CA GLU A 161 4.78 9.78 3.46
C GLU A 161 4.76 9.62 4.98
N LYS A 162 5.86 10.04 5.62
CA LYS A 162 5.95 10.01 7.07
C LYS A 162 4.87 10.91 7.68
N LEU A 163 4.21 10.40 8.72
CA LEU A 163 3.25 11.20 9.48
C LEU A 163 3.95 12.43 10.06
N LYS A 164 3.27 13.59 10.00
CA LYS A 164 3.78 14.81 10.61
C LYS A 164 3.97 14.57 12.11
N PRO A 165 5.18 14.85 12.67
CA PRO A 165 5.40 14.69 14.09
C PRO A 165 4.49 15.60 14.93
N ILE A 166 4.14 15.14 16.13
CA ILE A 166 3.49 15.99 17.13
C ILE A 166 4.61 16.70 17.89
N VAL A 167 4.55 18.04 17.93
CA VAL A 167 5.53 18.86 18.65
C VAL A 167 4.82 19.55 19.81
N ALA A 168 5.30 19.32 21.03
CA ALA A 168 4.81 19.96 22.23
C ALA A 168 5.89 20.86 22.84
N ASP A 169 5.49 22.06 23.24
CA ASP A 169 6.34 23.00 23.95
C ASP A 169 6.25 22.74 25.46
N MET A 170 7.38 22.41 26.08
CA MET A 170 7.49 22.10 27.51
C MET A 170 8.25 23.20 28.27
N GLY A 171 8.22 24.45 27.78
CA GLY A 171 8.89 25.59 28.38
C GLY A 171 10.33 25.71 27.90
N ASN A 172 11.26 24.95 28.50
CA ASN A 172 12.69 25.01 28.19
C ASN A 172 13.14 24.04 27.07
N LYS A 173 12.23 23.20 26.58
CA LYS A 173 12.49 22.19 25.57
C LYS A 173 11.28 21.96 24.69
N PHE A 174 11.51 21.49 23.47
CA PHE A 174 10.50 20.88 22.64
C PHE A 174 10.52 19.36 22.85
N LEU A 175 9.33 18.77 22.89
CA LEU A 175 9.13 17.33 22.81
C LEU A 175 8.59 17.03 21.42
N THR A 176 9.30 16.20 20.66
CA THR A 176 8.90 15.77 19.32
C THR A 176 8.54 14.29 19.35
N ILE A 177 7.32 13.96 18.94
CA ILE A 177 6.83 12.58 18.82
C ILE A 177 6.64 12.29 17.34
N SER A 178 7.59 11.55 16.77
CA SER A 178 7.50 11.02 15.42
C SER A 178 6.86 9.64 15.44
N MET A 179 6.13 9.28 14.38
CA MET A 179 5.43 8.01 14.30
C MET A 179 5.77 7.29 13.00
N ASN A 180 6.22 6.03 13.12
CA ASN A 180 6.39 5.14 11.98
C ASN A 180 5.21 4.19 11.91
N ILE A 181 4.64 4.00 10.73
CA ILE A 181 3.58 3.02 10.52
C ILE A 181 4.24 1.64 10.49
N THR A 182 3.81 0.74 11.37
CA THR A 182 4.30 -0.65 11.42
C THR A 182 3.36 -1.60 10.70
N THR A 183 2.07 -1.28 10.63
CA THR A 183 1.07 -2.11 9.95
C THR A 183 -0.10 -1.26 9.47
N ILE A 184 -0.66 -1.65 8.33
CA ILE A 184 -1.94 -1.14 7.81
C ILE A 184 -2.87 -2.34 7.64
N LYS A 185 -4.06 -2.31 8.23
CA LYS A 185 -5.08 -3.36 8.08
C LYS A 185 -6.41 -2.78 7.66
N LEU A 186 -7.06 -3.46 6.71
CA LEU A 186 -8.42 -3.15 6.28
C LEU A 186 -9.40 -3.99 7.09
N HIS A 187 -10.37 -3.30 7.70
CA HIS A 187 -11.55 -3.87 8.33
C HIS A 187 -12.81 -3.33 7.63
N PRO A 188 -13.97 -4.00 7.74
CA PRO A 188 -15.20 -3.56 7.07
C PRO A 188 -15.57 -2.09 7.30
N ASP A 189 -15.37 -1.61 8.53
CA ASP A 189 -15.77 -0.25 8.92
C ASP A 189 -14.61 0.71 9.14
N SER A 190 -13.36 0.23 9.03
CA SER A 190 -12.19 1.05 9.34
C SER A 190 -10.90 0.61 8.67
N LEU A 191 -9.98 1.56 8.55
CA LEU A 191 -8.57 1.33 8.27
C LEU A 191 -7.82 1.47 9.60
N LEU A 192 -7.11 0.42 10.01
CA LEU A 192 -6.30 0.43 11.22
C LEU A 192 -4.83 0.64 10.85
N LEU A 193 -4.22 1.65 11.47
CA LEU A 193 -2.79 1.90 11.40
C LEU A 193 -2.17 1.58 12.76
N SER A 194 -1.22 0.65 12.79
CA SER A 194 -0.36 0.45 13.96
C SER A 194 0.85 1.36 13.81
N LEU A 195 1.13 2.14 14.86
CA LEU A 195 2.13 3.19 14.87
C LEU A 195 3.14 2.92 15.98
N ARG A 196 4.43 3.04 15.67
CA ARG A 196 5.51 2.99 16.66
C ARG A 196 6.02 4.40 16.91
N PRO A 197 5.85 4.95 18.13
CA PRO A 197 6.33 6.27 18.46
C PRO A 197 7.85 6.30 18.69
N ILE A 198 8.47 7.39 18.25
CA ILE A 198 9.85 7.78 18.55
C ILE A 198 9.76 9.15 19.22
N ILE A 199 10.19 9.21 20.48
CA ILE A 199 10.08 10.40 21.31
C ILE A 199 11.47 10.99 21.48
N GLU A 200 11.63 12.25 21.09
CA GLU A 200 12.86 13.02 21.19
C GLU A 200 12.61 14.32 21.93
N SER A 201 13.62 14.82 22.64
CA SER A 201 13.55 16.13 23.30
C SER A 201 14.74 16.98 22.88
N SER A 202 14.48 18.24 22.57
CA SER A 202 15.49 19.21 22.16
C SER A 202 15.36 20.50 22.97
N PRO A 203 16.47 21.13 23.40
CA PRO A 203 16.41 22.41 24.09
C PRO A 203 15.92 23.51 23.15
N LYS A 204 15.20 24.50 23.68
CA LYS A 204 14.94 25.72 22.90
C LYS A 204 16.23 26.50 22.73
N LYS A 205 16.59 26.81 21.48
CA LYS A 205 17.64 27.80 21.21
C LYS A 205 17.15 29.15 21.76
N LYS A 206 17.94 29.72 22.67
CA LYS A 206 17.71 31.06 23.22
C LYS A 206 18.01 32.12 22.18
#